data_AF-A0A1V0ABJ4-F1
#
_entry.id   AF-A0A1V0ABJ4-F1
#
_cell.length_a   1.000
_cell.length_b   1.000
_cell.length_c   1.000
_cell.angle_alpha   90.00
_cell.angle_beta   90.00
_cell.angle_gamma   90.00
#
_symmetry.space_group_name_H-M   'P 1'
#
loop_
_entity.id
_entity.type
_entity.pdbx_description
1 polymer ?
#
loop_
_entity_poly.entity_id
_entity_poly.type
_entity_poly.pdbx_seq_one_letter_code
_entity_poly.pdbx_strand_id
1 'polypeptide(L)'
;MGTGMERLDEIAEMVFHGQVPAQIAAYSSATQQFAHDMARELDQARSDAETAMEELKDHPLLRGKGVRRRARRVAGVLADACELAQGISAEVVKFNIQFRTEFADALADKERPNKRADYKGKVDL
;
A
#
# COMPACT_ATOMS: atom_id res chain seq x y z
N MET A 1 3.15 -7.84 16.49
CA MET A 1 2.95 -7.09 15.23
C MET A 1 4.05 -6.06 15.18
N GLY A 2 4.75 -5.95 14.06
CA GLY A 2 5.81 -4.96 13.88
C GLY A 2 5.25 -3.54 13.79
N THR A 3 6.12 -2.55 13.96
CA THR A 3 5.75 -1.13 13.79
C THR A 3 5.39 -0.82 12.34
N GLY A 4 4.69 0.30 12.10
CA GLY A 4 4.42 0.75 10.73
C GLY A 4 5.70 0.97 9.90
N MET A 5 6.80 1.35 10.55
CA MET A 5 8.11 1.49 9.91
C MET A 5 8.66 0.13 9.47
N GLU A 6 8.63 -0.88 10.36
CA GLU A 6 9.12 -2.23 10.04
C GLU A 6 8.35 -2.85 8.86
N ARG A 7 7.03 -2.66 8.81
CA ARG A 7 6.21 -3.13 7.68
C ARG A 7 6.53 -2.40 6.37
N LEU A 8 6.87 -1.11 6.44
CA LEU A 8 7.26 -0.33 5.28
C LEU A 8 8.64 -0.76 4.77
N ASP A 9 9.57 -1.03 5.69
CA ASP A 9 10.89 -1.58 5.37
C ASP A 9 10.75 -2.97 4.71
N GLU A 10 9.90 -3.85 5.25
CA GLU A 10 9.59 -5.16 4.63
C GLU A 10 9.08 -5.04 3.18
N ILE A 11 8.20 -4.06 2.91
CA ILE A 11 7.68 -3.79 1.57
C ILE A 11 8.79 -3.23 0.66
N ALA A 12 9.61 -2.32 1.17
CA ALA A 12 10.69 -1.67 0.43
C ALA A 12 11.82 -2.64 0.07
N GLU A 13 12.07 -3.63 0.92
CA GLU A 13 13.06 -4.69 0.70
C GLU A 13 12.60 -5.77 -0.27
N MET A 14 11.38 -5.70 -0.82
CA MET A 14 10.91 -6.69 -1.79
C MET A 14 11.75 -6.68 -3.07
N VAL A 15 12.33 -7.85 -3.37
CA VAL A 15 13.28 -8.06 -4.45
C VAL A 15 12.58 -8.71 -5.65
N PHE A 16 12.56 -8.03 -6.81
CA PHE A 16 11.83 -8.49 -8.02
C PHE A 16 12.71 -9.29 -8.98
N HIS A 17 12.81 -10.62 -8.80
CA HIS A 17 13.71 -11.50 -9.55
C HIS A 17 12.99 -12.81 -9.92
N GLY A 18 13.17 -13.30 -11.14
CA GLY A 18 12.55 -14.57 -11.57
C GLY A 18 11.04 -14.41 -11.79
N GLN A 19 10.22 -14.91 -10.85
CA GLN A 19 8.75 -14.84 -10.91
C GLN A 19 8.21 -13.43 -10.59
N VAL A 20 8.61 -12.46 -11.40
CA VAL A 20 8.28 -11.04 -11.26
C VAL A 20 6.76 -10.79 -11.14
N PRO A 21 5.87 -11.46 -11.90
CA PRO A 21 4.42 -11.24 -11.74
C PRO A 21 3.88 -11.60 -10.36
N ALA A 22 4.38 -12.70 -9.76
CA ALA A 22 3.96 -13.11 -8.43
C ALA A 22 4.48 -12.14 -7.35
N GLN A 23 5.71 -11.64 -7.52
CA GLN A 23 6.32 -10.68 -6.61
C GLN A 23 5.64 -9.31 -6.67
N ILE A 24 5.28 -8.84 -7.87
CA ILE A 24 4.50 -7.60 -8.04
C ILE A 24 3.12 -7.74 -7.39
N ALA A 25 2.45 -8.88 -7.59
CA ALA A 25 1.17 -9.13 -6.93
C ALA A 25 1.30 -9.11 -5.39
N ALA A 26 2.33 -9.75 -4.85
CA ALA A 26 2.61 -9.75 -3.41
C ALA A 26 2.93 -8.34 -2.88
N TYR A 27 3.73 -7.56 -3.60
CA TYR A 27 4.06 -6.18 -3.29
C TYR A 27 2.81 -5.31 -3.25
N SER A 28 1.95 -5.43 -4.26
CA SER A 28 0.70 -4.70 -4.33
C SER A 28 -0.24 -5.06 -3.19
N SER A 29 -0.37 -6.35 -2.86
CA SER A 29 -1.20 -6.79 -1.71
C SER A 29 -0.65 -6.29 -0.37
N ALA A 30 0.67 -6.35 -0.15
CA ALA A 30 1.28 -5.87 1.08
C ALA A 30 1.12 -4.35 1.25
N THR A 31 1.37 -3.60 0.17
CA THR A 31 1.18 -2.14 0.13
C THR A 31 -0.28 -1.76 0.36
N GLN A 32 -1.22 -2.48 -0.25
CA GLN A 32 -2.66 -2.25 -0.08
C GLN A 32 -3.07 -2.46 1.38
N GLN A 33 -2.63 -3.56 2.00
CA GLN A 33 -2.91 -3.87 3.39
C GLN A 33 -2.32 -2.82 4.34
N PHE A 34 -1.07 -2.42 4.11
CA PHE A 34 -0.41 -1.37 4.88
C PHE A 34 -1.16 -0.04 4.79
N ALA A 35 -1.58 0.37 3.59
CA ALA A 35 -2.35 1.59 3.38
C ALA A 35 -3.71 1.55 4.09
N HIS A 36 -4.41 0.41 4.10
CA HIS A 36 -5.65 0.23 4.84
C HIS A 36 -5.46 0.32 6.36
N ASP A 37 -4.42 -0.31 6.89
CA ASP A 37 -4.11 -0.24 8.32
C ASP A 37 -3.77 1.18 8.74
N MET A 38 -2.97 1.89 7.94
CA MET A 38 -2.65 3.30 8.16
C MET A 38 -3.88 4.19 8.13
N ALA A 39 -4.77 4.00 7.15
CA ALA A 39 -6.02 4.76 7.08
C ALA A 39 -6.88 4.55 8.34
N ARG A 40 -6.97 3.31 8.84
CA ARG A 40 -7.69 3.00 10.07
C ARG A 40 -7.06 3.65 11.30
N GLU A 41 -5.73 3.62 11.42
CA GLU A 41 -5.03 4.26 12.54
C GLU A 41 -5.17 5.78 12.51
N LEU A 42 -5.11 6.41 11.33
CA LEU A 42 -5.32 7.85 11.15
C LEU A 42 -6.75 8.28 11.46
N ASP A 43 -7.75 7.48 11.07
CA ASP A 43 -9.15 7.73 11.39
C ASP A 43 -9.42 7.63 12.90
N GLN A 44 -8.85 6.61 13.56
CA GLN A 44 -8.92 6.49 15.02
C GLN A 44 -8.25 7.68 15.70
N ALA A 45 -7.03 8.05 15.29
CA ALA A 45 -6.31 9.20 15.84
C ALA A 45 -7.08 10.51 15.65
N ARG A 46 -7.79 10.66 14.52
CA ARG A 46 -8.68 11.80 14.28
C ARG A 46 -9.82 11.81 15.30
N SER A 47 -10.51 10.69 15.47
CA SER A 47 -11.60 10.56 16.44
C SER A 47 -11.12 10.87 17.86
N ASP A 48 -9.99 10.29 18.27
CA ASP A 48 -9.41 10.50 19.60
C ASP A 48 -9.02 11.97 19.81
N ALA A 49 -8.45 12.61 18.79
CA ALA A 49 -8.12 14.04 18.83
C ALA A 49 -9.37 14.91 18.94
N GLU A 50 -10.47 14.55 18.29
CA GLU A 50 -11.74 15.26 18.42
C GLU A 50 -12.33 15.09 19.82
N THR A 51 -12.42 13.86 20.33
CA THR A 51 -12.94 13.55 21.67
C THR A 51 -12.14 14.24 22.77
N ALA A 52 -10.80 14.14 22.75
CA ALA A 52 -9.95 14.80 23.74
C ALA A 52 -10.15 16.33 23.76
N MET A 53 -10.50 16.92 22.61
CA MET A 53 -10.72 18.35 22.48
C MET A 53 -12.12 18.77 22.93
N GLU A 54 -13.10 17.88 22.84
CA GLU A 54 -14.41 18.07 23.47
C GLU A 54 -14.33 17.97 24.99
N GLU A 55 -13.54 17.05 25.54
CA GLU A 55 -13.33 16.93 26.99
C GLU A 55 -12.65 18.16 27.60
N LEU A 56 -11.76 18.79 26.82
CA LEU A 56 -11.06 20.03 27.22
C LEU A 56 -11.89 21.29 27.02
N LYS A 57 -13.13 21.18 26.52
CA LYS A 57 -14.02 22.30 26.29
C LYS A 57 -14.31 23.01 27.61
N ASP A 58 -14.16 24.34 27.59
CA ASP A 58 -14.38 25.24 28.73
C ASP A 58 -13.42 25.07 29.92
N HIS A 59 -12.36 24.25 29.77
CA HIS A 59 -11.33 24.09 30.78
C HIS A 59 -10.70 25.46 31.13
N PRO A 60 -10.72 25.90 32.40
CA PRO A 60 -10.31 27.25 32.80
C PRO A 60 -8.90 27.63 32.35
N LEU A 61 -7.96 26.69 32.39
CA LEU A 61 -6.55 26.90 32.00
C LEU A 61 -6.34 27.05 30.47
N LEU A 62 -7.33 26.69 29.66
CA LEU A 62 -7.26 26.70 28.20
C LEU A 62 -8.05 27.84 27.56
N ARG A 63 -8.74 28.66 28.38
CA ARG A 63 -9.43 29.87 27.91
C ARG A 63 -8.44 30.81 27.20
N GLY A 64 -8.85 31.32 26.04
CA GLY A 64 -8.04 32.25 25.24
C GLY A 64 -6.88 31.64 24.44
N LYS A 65 -6.53 30.36 24.64
CA LYS A 65 -5.37 29.72 23.96
C LYS A 65 -5.66 29.15 22.57
N GLY A 66 -6.86 29.34 22.04
CA GLY A 66 -7.22 28.90 20.69
C GLY A 66 -7.13 27.39 20.46
N VAL A 67 -7.20 26.58 21.53
CA VAL A 67 -7.01 25.12 21.52
C VAL A 67 -7.93 24.46 20.49
N ARG A 68 -9.21 24.86 20.46
CA ARG A 68 -10.20 24.37 19.49
C ARG A 68 -9.82 24.57 18.02
N ARG A 69 -9.11 25.66 17.68
CA ARG A 69 -8.66 25.89 16.30
C ARG A 69 -7.49 24.99 15.95
N ARG A 70 -6.54 24.82 16.88
CA ARG A 70 -5.38 23.92 16.70
C ARG A 70 -5.84 22.47 16.60
N ALA A 71 -6.79 22.06 17.44
CA ALA A 71 -7.48 20.78 17.41
C ALA A 71 -8.05 20.44 16.05
N ARG A 72 -8.94 21.31 15.54
CA ARG A 72 -9.56 21.14 14.23
C ARG A 72 -8.55 21.07 13.10
N ARG A 73 -7.45 21.83 13.21
CA ARG A 73 -6.36 21.76 12.24
C ARG A 73 -5.69 20.38 12.27
N VAL A 74 -5.42 19.82 13.45
CA VAL A 74 -4.86 18.47 13.58
C VAL A 74 -5.83 17.42 13.02
N ALA A 75 -7.11 17.48 13.41
CA ALA A 75 -8.14 16.58 12.89
C ALA A 75 -8.26 16.65 11.35
N GLY A 76 -8.18 17.86 10.78
CA GLY A 76 -8.16 18.06 9.33
C GLY A 76 -6.95 17.42 8.66
N VAL A 77 -5.75 17.62 9.20
CA VAL A 77 -4.52 16.99 8.67
C VAL A 77 -4.60 15.46 8.75
N LEU A 78 -5.18 14.91 9.82
CA LEU A 78 -5.38 13.46 9.95
C LEU A 78 -6.41 12.93 8.95
N ALA A 79 -7.46 13.69 8.66
CA ALA A 79 -8.43 13.36 7.62
C ALA A 79 -7.77 13.35 6.24
N ASP A 80 -7.02 14.39 5.88
CA ASP A 80 -6.28 14.46 4.61
C ASP A 80 -5.29 13.28 4.48
N ALA A 81 -4.58 12.94 5.56
CA ALA A 81 -3.66 11.81 5.56
C ALA A 81 -4.40 10.47 5.37
N CYS A 82 -5.59 10.31 5.95
CA CYS A 82 -6.42 9.12 5.77
C CYS A 82 -6.88 8.98 4.31
N GLU A 83 -7.32 10.08 3.68
CA GLU A 83 -7.68 10.10 2.26
C GLU A 83 -6.49 9.74 1.37
N LEU A 84 -5.30 10.26 1.66
CA LEU A 84 -4.09 9.90 0.93
C LEU A 84 -3.75 8.40 1.07
N ALA A 85 -3.87 7.83 2.27
CA ALA A 85 -3.66 6.41 2.49
C ALA A 85 -4.67 5.55 1.69
N GLN A 86 -5.94 5.95 1.64
CA GLN A 86 -6.94 5.29 0.80
C GLN A 86 -6.60 5.42 -0.70
N GLY A 87 -6.09 6.58 -1.13
CA GLY A 87 -5.60 6.81 -2.48
C GLY A 87 -4.46 5.85 -2.85
N ILE A 88 -3.49 5.65 -1.96
CA ILE A 88 -2.40 4.67 -2.15
C ILE A 88 -2.97 3.26 -2.36
N SER A 89 -3.95 2.86 -1.55
CA SER A 89 -4.60 1.55 -1.69
C SER A 89 -5.28 1.39 -3.07
N ALA A 90 -5.98 2.43 -3.54
CA ALA A 90 -6.62 2.39 -4.87
C ALA A 90 -5.60 2.35 -6.02
N GLU A 91 -4.55 3.19 -5.95
CA GLU A 91 -3.54 3.27 -7.00
C GLU A 91 -2.71 1.98 -7.11
N VAL A 92 -2.39 1.32 -5.99
CA VAL A 92 -1.61 0.08 -6.07
C VAL A 92 -2.40 -1.08 -6.69
N VAL A 93 -3.73 -1.11 -6.52
CA VAL A 93 -4.60 -2.08 -7.20
C VAL A 93 -4.64 -1.79 -8.71
N LYS A 94 -4.80 -0.53 -9.11
CA LYS A 94 -4.76 -0.14 -10.53
C LYS A 94 -3.42 -0.51 -11.16
N PHE A 95 -2.32 -0.21 -10.48
CA PHE A 95 -0.98 -0.59 -10.89
C PHE A 95 -0.86 -2.10 -11.14
N ASN A 96 -1.31 -2.95 -10.21
CA ASN A 96 -1.25 -4.40 -10.37
C ASN A 96 -2.06 -4.87 -11.58
N ILE A 97 -3.27 -4.33 -11.77
CA ILE A 97 -4.13 -4.67 -12.92
C ILE A 97 -3.46 -4.27 -14.24
N GLN A 98 -2.92 -3.04 -14.31
CA GLN A 98 -2.24 -2.54 -15.49
C GLN A 98 -0.99 -3.37 -15.79
N PHE A 99 -0.18 -3.67 -14.76
CA PHE A 99 0.98 -4.53 -14.89
C PHE A 99 0.62 -5.89 -15.47
N ARG A 100 -0.45 -6.52 -14.96
CA ARG A 100 -0.91 -7.81 -15.48
C ARG A 100 -1.38 -7.73 -16.92
N THR A 101 -2.07 -6.65 -17.28
CA THR A 101 -2.61 -6.45 -18.64
C THR A 101 -1.50 -6.21 -19.67
N GLU A 102 -0.48 -5.43 -19.31
CA GLU A 102 0.57 -5.01 -20.25
C GLU A 102 1.78 -5.95 -20.28
N PHE A 103 2.08 -6.63 -19.17
CA PHE A 103 3.35 -7.34 -19.01
C PHE A 103 3.23 -8.82 -18.63
N ALA A 104 2.11 -9.29 -18.07
CA ALA A 104 2.03 -10.70 -17.65
C ALA A 104 2.11 -11.66 -18.84
N ASP A 105 1.47 -11.35 -19.96
CA ASP A 105 1.52 -12.18 -21.17
C ASP A 105 2.94 -12.22 -21.77
N ALA A 106 3.61 -11.06 -21.82
CA ALA A 106 4.98 -10.94 -22.31
C ALA A 106 6.02 -11.66 -21.43
N LEU A 107 5.74 -11.79 -20.12
CA LEU A 107 6.58 -12.54 -19.18
C LEU A 107 6.27 -14.04 -19.21
N ALA A 108 5.00 -14.43 -19.38
CA ALA A 108 4.58 -15.83 -19.49
C ALA A 108 5.17 -16.54 -20.72
N ASP A 109 5.33 -15.83 -21.85
CA ASP A 109 5.94 -16.40 -23.06
C ASP A 109 7.46 -16.64 -22.94
N LYS A 110 8.16 -15.96 -22.02
CA LYS A 110 9.60 -16.19 -21.77
C LYS A 110 9.88 -17.44 -20.94
N GLU A 111 8.92 -17.90 -20.13
CA GLU A 111 9.08 -19.08 -19.27
C GLU A 111 8.75 -20.40 -19.98
N ARG A 112 8.22 -20.37 -21.21
CA ARG A 112 8.00 -21.61 -21.98
C ARG A 112 9.36 -22.17 -22.40
N PRO A 113 9.79 -23.34 -21.88
CA PRO A 113 10.99 -23.97 -22.40
C PRO A 113 10.71 -24.28 -23.87
N ASN A 114 11.54 -23.72 -24.76
CA ASN A 114 11.61 -24.13 -26.15
C ASN A 114 11.88 -25.63 -26.13
N LYS A 115 10.83 -26.44 -26.25
CA LYS A 115 10.90 -27.88 -26.39
C LYS A 115 11.47 -28.10 -27.79
N ARG A 116 12.81 -27.98 -27.90
CA ARG A 116 13.55 -28.34 -29.11
C ARG A 116 13.14 -29.77 -29.40
N ALA A 117 12.31 -29.94 -30.43
CA ALA A 117 11.93 -31.24 -30.91
C ALA A 117 13.23 -31.99 -31.22
N ASP A 118 13.43 -33.10 -30.52
CA ASP A 118 14.55 -33.99 -30.73
C ASP A 118 14.51 -34.44 -32.20
N TYR A 119 15.42 -33.90 -33.02
CA TYR A 119 15.53 -34.29 -34.42
C TYR A 119 16.07 -35.71 -34.45
N LYS A 120 15.18 -36.69 -34.54
CA LYS A 120 15.53 -38.09 -34.84
C LYS A 120 15.89 -38.18 -36.32
N GLY A 121 17.14 -37.89 -36.63
CA GLY A 121 17.72 -38.16 -37.93
C GLY A 121 17.60 -39.65 -38.27
N LYS A 122 16.77 -39.96 -39.27
CA LYS A 122 17.05 -41.01 -40.22
C LYS A 122 17.01 -40.36 -41.60
N VAL A 123 18.20 -40.09 -42.11
CA VAL A 123 18.40 -39.83 -43.54
C VAL A 123 18.70 -41.21 -44.12
N ASP A 124 17.75 -41.74 -44.89
CA ASP A 124 18.02 -42.89 -45.74
C ASP A 124 18.83 -42.38 -46.94
N LEU A 125 20.07 -42.85 -47.05
CA LEU A 125 20.89 -42.79 -48.28
C LEU A 125 20.71 -44.09 -49.06
#